data_AF-X1MXT7-F1
#
_entry.id   AF-X1MXT7-F1
#
_cell.length_a   1.000
_cell.length_b   1.000
_cell.length_c   1.000
_cell.angle_alpha   90.00
_cell.angle_beta   90.00
_cell.angle_gamma   90.00
#
_symmetry.space_group_name_H-M   'P 1'
#
loop_
_entity.id
_entity.type
_entity.pdbx_description
1 polymer ?
#
loop_
_entity_poly.entity_id
_entity_poly.type
_entity_poly.pdbx_seq_one_letter_code
_entity_poly.pdbx_strand_id
1 'polypeptide(L)'
;MNREELKVAAERLRNFPRKKKFLIAIDSDGCVFDSMSPKQIVVFHPKIMEFHQLWGIEFYLRQVAEFVNLFSRTRGCNRFIALQHIYRFLTEIPGIDQMIVEQGITLPDATTLDAYIKKYKDISLGNPTLEEYV
;
A
#
# COMPACT_ATOMS: atom_id res chain seq x y z
N MET A 1 -14.41 0.11 -19.19
CA MET A 1 -15.36 -0.98 -19.48
C MET A 1 -16.59 -0.80 -18.62
N ASN A 2 -17.77 -0.98 -19.19
CA ASN A 2 -19.01 -0.98 -18.41
C ASN A 2 -19.19 -2.32 -17.65
N ARG A 3 -20.17 -2.37 -16.74
CA ARG A 3 -20.41 -3.53 -15.87
C ARG A 3 -20.74 -4.80 -16.64
N GLU A 4 -21.36 -4.67 -17.81
CA GLU A 4 -21.75 -5.78 -18.66
C GLU A 4 -20.54 -6.36 -19.43
N GLU A 5 -19.67 -5.48 -19.94
CA GLU A 5 -18.40 -5.88 -20.56
C GLU A 5 -17.50 -6.66 -19.58
N LEU A 6 -17.47 -6.25 -18.30
CA LEU A 6 -16.73 -6.95 -17.25
C LEU A 6 -17.31 -8.35 -16.98
N LYS A 7 -18.64 -8.49 -16.96
CA LYS A 7 -19.29 -9.80 -16.81
C LYS A 7 -18.96 -10.73 -17.98
N VAL A 8 -19.09 -10.25 -19.21
CA VAL A 8 -18.77 -11.03 -20.42
C VAL A 8 -17.30 -11.46 -20.43
N ALA A 9 -16.39 -10.57 -20.05
CA ALA A 9 -14.96 -10.91 -19.94
C ALA A 9 -14.70 -11.98 -18.86
N ALA A 10 -15.35 -11.87 -17.70
CA ALA A 10 -15.24 -12.86 -16.63
C ALA A 10 -15.80 -14.23 -17.03
N GLU A 11 -16.94 -14.26 -17.72
CA GLU A 11 -17.53 -15.50 -18.26
C GLU A 11 -16.63 -16.15 -19.31
N ARG A 12 -16.02 -15.35 -20.21
CA ARG A 12 -15.05 -15.85 -21.19
C ARG A 12 -13.84 -16.51 -20.52
N LEU A 13 -13.32 -15.92 -19.45
CA LEU A 13 -12.21 -16.49 -18.67
C LEU A 13 -12.60 -17.79 -17.96
N ARG A 14 -13.79 -17.83 -17.33
CA ARG A 14 -14.31 -19.05 -16.67
C ARG A 14 -14.53 -20.19 -17.67
N ASN A 15 -15.03 -19.86 -18.85
CA ASN A 15 -15.33 -20.81 -19.91
C ASN A 15 -14.14 -21.04 -20.86
N PHE A 16 -12.95 -20.53 -20.53
CA PHE A 16 -11.79 -20.64 -21.40
C PHE A 16 -11.37 -22.10 -21.54
N PRO A 17 -11.43 -22.71 -22.74
CA PRO A 17 -11.11 -24.11 -22.91
C PRO A 17 -9.61 -24.33 -22.68
N ARG A 18 -9.27 -25.21 -21.74
CA ARG A 18 -7.87 -25.53 -21.42
C ARG A 18 -7.19 -26.21 -22.62
N LYS A 19 -6.23 -25.53 -23.24
CA LYS A 19 -5.45 -26.05 -24.40
C LYS A 19 -4.10 -26.67 -24.04
N LYS A 20 -3.61 -26.46 -22.82
CA LYS A 20 -2.27 -26.89 -22.37
C LYS A 20 -2.36 -27.62 -21.03
N LYS A 21 -1.43 -28.55 -20.79
CA LYS A 21 -1.34 -29.30 -19.53
C LYS A 21 -0.91 -28.41 -18.36
N PHE A 22 -0.14 -27.37 -18.60
CA PHE A 22 0.31 -26.46 -17.56
C PHE A 22 0.15 -25.00 -18.01
N LEU A 23 -0.07 -24.11 -17.05
CA LEU A 23 0.02 -22.67 -17.19
C LEU A 23 1.18 -22.22 -16.30
N ILE A 24 2.18 -21.56 -16.89
CA ILE A 24 3.26 -20.91 -16.16
C ILE A 24 3.01 -19.41 -16.32
N ALA A 25 2.68 -18.74 -15.23
CA ALA A 25 2.52 -17.30 -15.18
C ALA A 25 3.69 -16.73 -14.37
N ILE A 26 4.35 -15.72 -14.92
CA ILE A 26 5.41 -14.98 -14.24
C ILE A 26 4.89 -13.56 -14.06
N ASP A 27 4.88 -13.09 -12.82
CA ASP A 27 4.54 -11.70 -12.57
C ASP A 27 5.67 -10.80 -13.12
N SER A 28 5.31 -9.77 -13.88
CA SER A 28 6.32 -8.90 -14.47
C SER A 28 6.91 -7.95 -13.42
N ASP A 29 6.07 -7.40 -12.57
CA ASP A 29 6.43 -6.35 -11.62
C ASP A 29 7.06 -6.92 -10.36
N GLY A 30 8.30 -6.55 -10.07
CA GLY A 30 9.01 -7.00 -8.87
C GLY A 30 9.50 -8.45 -8.91
N CYS A 31 9.27 -9.18 -10.01
CA CYS A 31 9.84 -10.51 -10.25
C CYS A 31 10.68 -10.56 -11.53
N VAL A 32 10.15 -10.15 -12.70
CA VAL A 32 10.96 -10.07 -13.94
C VAL A 32 11.75 -8.77 -14.02
N PHE A 33 11.14 -7.65 -13.62
CA PHE A 33 11.80 -6.33 -13.58
C PHE A 33 11.66 -5.72 -12.20
N ASP A 34 12.70 -5.00 -11.73
CA ASP A 34 12.58 -4.18 -10.52
C ASP A 34 11.84 -2.87 -10.82
N SER A 35 10.53 -2.98 -10.99
CA SER A 35 9.64 -1.83 -11.07
C SER A 35 9.13 -1.40 -9.68
N MET A 36 9.38 -2.18 -8.62
CA MET A 36 8.84 -1.91 -7.29
C MET A 36 9.61 -0.83 -6.56
N SER A 37 10.94 -0.88 -6.59
CA SER A 37 11.79 0.15 -5.99
C SER A 37 11.47 1.56 -6.54
N PRO A 38 11.47 1.82 -7.86
CA PRO A 38 11.14 3.14 -8.38
C PRO A 38 9.69 3.55 -8.08
N LYS A 39 8.70 2.64 -8.15
CA LYS A 39 7.32 2.97 -7.78
C LYS A 39 7.20 3.45 -6.33
N GLN A 40 7.85 2.75 -5.40
CA GLN A 40 7.80 3.14 -3.99
C GLN A 40 8.57 4.45 -3.74
N ILE A 41 9.83 4.50 -4.16
CA ILE A 41 10.76 5.60 -3.82
C ILE A 41 10.44 6.89 -4.56
N VAL A 42 10.10 6.81 -5.85
CA VAL A 42 9.91 7.98 -6.71
C VAL A 42 8.46 8.45 -6.71
N VAL A 43 7.49 7.55 -6.51
CA VAL A 43 6.06 7.89 -6.60
C VAL A 43 5.39 7.88 -5.23
N PHE A 44 5.41 6.77 -4.51
CA PHE A 44 4.57 6.64 -3.31
C PHE A 44 5.10 7.41 -2.09
N HIS A 45 6.40 7.35 -1.78
CA HIS A 45 6.93 8.07 -0.61
C HIS A 45 6.70 9.60 -0.73
N PRO A 46 6.99 10.24 -1.89
CA PRO A 46 6.67 11.66 -2.06
C PRO A 46 5.18 11.96 -1.89
N LYS A 47 4.28 11.09 -2.36
CA LYS A 47 2.83 11.31 -2.21
C LYS A 47 2.36 11.21 -0.76
N ILE A 48 2.94 10.32 0.04
CA ILE A 48 2.66 10.25 1.48
C ILE A 48 3.12 11.55 2.16
N MET A 49 4.35 12.00 1.86
CA MET A 49 4.91 13.23 2.44
C MET A 49 4.16 14.49 2.03
N GLU A 50 3.78 14.63 0.75
CA GLU A 50 2.98 15.75 0.26
C GLU A 50 1.61 15.81 0.95
N PHE A 51 0.90 14.67 1.00
CA PHE A 51 -0.46 14.65 1.54
C PHE A 51 -0.49 14.94 3.05
N HIS A 52 0.49 14.45 3.80
CA HIS A 52 0.57 14.62 5.25
C HIS A 52 1.54 15.70 5.72
N GLN A 53 2.15 16.47 4.80
CA GLN A 53 3.13 17.51 5.11
C GLN A 53 4.35 16.99 5.93
N LEU A 54 4.89 15.82 5.55
CA LEU A 54 5.95 15.12 6.31
C LEU A 54 7.36 15.31 5.73
N TRP A 55 7.58 16.28 4.85
CA TRP A 55 8.88 16.48 4.20
C TRP A 55 10.03 16.75 5.18
N GLY A 56 9.78 17.38 6.32
CA GLY A 56 10.81 17.62 7.33
C GLY A 56 11.32 16.35 8.04
N ILE A 57 10.69 15.19 7.83
CA ILE A 57 11.17 13.87 8.29
C ILE A 57 11.39 12.89 7.14
N GLU A 58 11.70 13.39 5.93
CA GLU A 58 11.86 12.57 4.72
C GLU A 58 12.73 11.34 4.93
N PHE A 59 13.90 11.51 5.55
CA PHE A 59 14.84 10.43 5.80
C PHE A 59 14.22 9.27 6.61
N TYR A 60 13.44 9.60 7.65
CA TYR A 60 12.79 8.60 8.50
C TYR A 60 11.62 7.93 7.77
N LEU A 61 10.81 8.72 7.06
CA LEU A 61 9.67 8.18 6.32
C LEU A 61 10.11 7.25 5.20
N ARG A 62 11.16 7.59 4.45
CA ARG A 62 11.70 6.71 3.40
C ARG A 62 12.20 5.40 3.99
N GLN A 63 12.98 5.43 5.07
CA GLN A 63 13.46 4.20 5.70
C GLN A 63 12.32 3.28 6.14
N VAL A 64 11.30 3.82 6.80
CA VAL A 64 10.14 3.02 7.23
C VAL A 64 9.35 2.50 6.04
N ALA A 65 9.07 3.36 5.05
CA ALA A 65 8.27 2.97 3.90
C ALA A 65 8.99 1.93 3.02
N GLU A 66 10.31 2.03 2.87
CA GLU A 66 11.14 1.02 2.21
C GLU A 66 11.15 -0.29 3.00
N PHE A 67 11.32 -0.24 4.32
CA PHE A 67 11.23 -1.43 5.16
C PHE A 67 9.88 -2.12 5.01
N VAL A 68 8.78 -1.38 5.09
CA VAL A 68 7.42 -1.93 4.99
C VAL A 68 7.14 -2.50 3.59
N ASN A 69 7.50 -1.77 2.53
CA ASN A 69 7.04 -2.09 1.18
C ASN A 69 8.05 -2.90 0.33
N LEU A 70 9.33 -2.91 0.68
CA LEU A 70 10.38 -3.51 -0.16
C LEU A 70 11.23 -4.56 0.58
N PHE A 71 11.54 -4.34 1.86
CA PHE A 71 12.64 -5.08 2.53
C PHE A 71 12.25 -5.87 3.78
N SER A 72 10.96 -6.03 4.07
CA SER A 72 10.48 -6.83 5.20
C SER A 72 9.40 -7.85 4.81
N ARG A 73 8.93 -8.60 5.81
CA ARG A 73 7.83 -9.57 5.66
C ARG A 73 6.48 -8.93 5.36
N THR A 74 6.34 -7.61 5.52
CA THR A 74 5.11 -6.89 5.15
C THR A 74 5.09 -6.49 3.67
N ARG A 75 6.16 -6.76 2.91
CA ARG A 75 6.21 -6.48 1.48
C ARG A 75 5.02 -7.11 0.77
N GLY A 76 4.35 -6.31 -0.07
CA GLY A 76 3.19 -6.75 -0.84
C GLY A 76 1.90 -6.84 -0.03
N CYS A 77 1.88 -6.40 1.23
CA CYS A 77 0.63 -6.24 1.96
C CYS A 77 -0.28 -5.19 1.30
N ASN A 78 -1.57 -5.21 1.68
CA ASN A 78 -2.53 -4.25 1.17
C ASN A 78 -2.12 -2.81 1.52
N ARG A 79 -2.34 -1.85 0.62
CA ARG A 79 -1.95 -0.44 0.78
C ARG A 79 -2.44 0.22 2.09
N PHE A 80 -3.62 -0.13 2.58
CA PHE A 80 -4.15 0.41 3.84
C PHE A 80 -3.35 -0.12 5.03
N ILE A 81 -3.02 -1.42 5.01
CA ILE A 81 -2.17 -2.06 6.02
C ILE A 81 -0.74 -1.51 5.95
N ALA A 82 -0.21 -1.24 4.75
CA ALA A 82 1.09 -0.63 4.58
C ALA A 82 1.16 0.77 5.22
N LEU A 83 0.15 1.62 4.99
CA LEU A 83 0.08 2.95 5.63
C LEU A 83 -0.02 2.84 7.16
N GLN A 84 -0.86 1.93 7.68
CA GLN A 84 -0.93 1.66 9.11
C GLN A 84 0.44 1.29 9.70
N HIS A 85 1.17 0.37 9.05
CA HIS A 85 2.53 0.00 9.48
C HIS A 85 3.49 1.19 9.43
N ILE A 86 3.44 2.00 8.36
CA ILE A 86 4.31 3.17 8.22
C ILE A 86 4.08 4.16 9.38
N TYR A 87 2.83 4.52 9.65
CA TYR A 87 2.54 5.48 10.73
C TYR A 87 2.93 4.92 12.09
N ARG A 88 2.67 3.64 12.36
CA ARG A 88 3.07 3.00 13.61
C ARG A 88 4.60 2.98 13.76
N PHE A 89 5.32 2.46 12.78
CA PHE A 89 6.77 2.32 12.84
C PHE A 89 7.50 3.66 12.84
N LEU A 90 6.94 4.72 12.24
CA LEU A 90 7.48 6.07 12.39
C LEU A 90 7.58 6.49 13.84
N THR A 91 6.56 6.19 14.66
CA THR A 91 6.56 6.50 16.11
C THR A 91 7.50 5.61 16.93
N GLU A 92 7.95 4.49 16.37
CA GLU A 92 8.88 3.57 17.03
C GLU A 92 10.36 3.97 16.81
N ILE A 93 10.64 4.98 15.98
CA ILE A 93 12.00 5.44 15.70
C ILE A 93 12.57 6.23 16.88
N PRO A 94 13.74 5.83 17.43
CA PRO A 94 14.41 6.61 18.46
C PRO A 94 14.74 8.04 17.97
N GLY A 95 14.28 9.05 18.72
CA GLY A 95 14.58 10.46 18.45
C GLY A 95 13.66 11.14 17.45
N ILE A 96 12.66 10.44 16.89
CA ILE A 96 11.71 11.05 15.94
C ILE A 96 10.89 12.18 16.59
N ASP A 97 10.51 12.03 17.87
CA ASP A 97 9.70 13.00 18.59
C ASP A 97 10.36 14.38 18.66
N GLN A 98 11.69 14.39 18.85
CA GLN A 98 12.46 15.63 18.87
C GLN A 98 12.42 16.32 17.50
N MET A 99 12.63 15.57 16.42
CA MET A 99 12.56 16.10 15.05
C MET A 99 11.17 16.63 14.72
N ILE A 100 10.12 15.93 15.14
CA ILE A 100 8.73 16.35 14.95
C ILE A 100 8.46 17.70 15.61
N VAL A 101 8.90 17.87 16.86
CA VAL A 101 8.76 19.13 17.60
C VAL A 101 9.57 20.26 16.95
N GLU A 102 10.84 20.01 16.63
CA GLU A 102 11.73 21.01 16.03
C GLU A 102 11.24 21.50 14.66
N GLN A 103 10.65 20.61 13.86
CA GLN A 103 10.13 20.91 12.53
C GLN A 103 8.66 21.32 12.53
N GLY A 104 7.98 21.33 13.69
CA GLY A 104 6.55 21.65 13.80
C GLY A 104 5.64 20.69 13.01
N ILE A 105 6.03 19.43 12.90
CA ILE A 105 5.32 18.40 12.13
C ILE A 105 4.18 17.82 12.98
N THR A 106 3.08 17.43 12.33
CA THR A 106 2.01 16.64 12.95
C THR A 106 1.92 15.30 12.24
N LEU A 107 2.08 14.20 12.98
CA LEU A 107 1.92 12.87 12.40
C LEU A 107 0.45 12.55 12.12
N PRO A 108 0.14 11.72 11.11
CA PRO A 108 -1.24 11.34 10.81
C PRO A 108 -1.88 10.53 11.95
N ASP A 109 -3.14 10.83 12.27
CA ASP A 109 -3.94 9.99 13.15
C ASP A 109 -4.42 8.74 12.40
N ALA A 110 -3.95 7.58 12.83
CA ALA A 110 -4.29 6.29 12.24
C ALA A 110 -5.62 5.70 12.75
N THR A 111 -6.28 6.32 13.75
CA THR A 111 -7.44 5.72 14.45
C THR A 111 -8.56 5.28 13.50
N THR A 112 -8.94 6.14 12.54
CA THR A 112 -10.01 5.83 11.58
C THR A 112 -9.57 4.74 10.58
N LEU A 113 -8.31 4.76 10.17
CA LEU A 113 -7.71 3.74 9.29
C LEU A 113 -7.67 2.38 9.99
N ASP A 114 -7.28 2.35 11.26
CA ASP A 114 -7.21 1.14 12.08
C ASP A 114 -8.60 0.50 12.25
N ALA A 115 -9.61 1.32 12.53
CA ALA A 115 -10.99 0.87 12.62
C ALA A 115 -11.52 0.30 11.29
N TYR A 116 -11.20 0.96 10.18
CA TYR A 116 -11.54 0.48 8.83
C TYR A 116 -10.88 -0.88 8.54
N ILE A 117 -9.56 -0.99 8.76
CA ILE A 117 -8.81 -2.24 8.56
C ILE A 117 -9.40 -3.35 9.42
N LYS A 118 -9.68 -3.08 10.71
CA LYS A 118 -10.27 -4.06 11.62
C LYS A 118 -11.62 -4.58 11.13
N LYS A 119 -12.46 -3.71 10.55
CA LYS A 119 -13.79 -4.07 10.04
C LYS A 119 -13.73 -4.91 8.76
N TYR A 120 -12.83 -4.59 7.82
CA TYR A 120 -12.87 -5.16 6.46
C TYR A 120 -11.70 -6.10 6.10
N LYS A 121 -10.72 -6.31 6.99
CA LYS A 121 -9.55 -7.18 6.71
C LYS A 121 -9.91 -8.60 6.25
N ASP A 122 -11.02 -9.16 6.74
CA ASP A 122 -11.45 -10.53 6.44
C ASP A 122 -12.45 -10.57 5.26
N ILE A 123 -12.75 -9.42 4.65
CA ILE A 123 -13.68 -9.27 3.52
C ILE A 123 -12.90 -8.83 2.29
N SER A 124 -12.50 -7.56 2.24
CA SER A 124 -11.72 -6.96 1.17
C SER A 124 -11.34 -5.52 1.56
N LEU A 125 -10.08 -5.15 1.40
CA LEU A 125 -9.62 -3.78 1.63
C LEU A 125 -9.41 -3.10 0.27
N GLY A 126 -10.36 -2.27 -0.16
CA GLY A 126 -10.36 -1.64 -1.49
C GLY A 126 -11.25 -0.40 -1.56
N ASN A 127 -11.39 0.18 -2.75
CA ASN A 127 -12.28 1.33 -2.94
C ASN A 127 -13.75 1.02 -2.57
N PRO A 128 -14.34 -0.13 -2.95
CA PRO A 128 -15.76 -0.38 -2.65
C PRO A 128 -16.07 -0.43 -1.15
N THR A 129 -15.20 -1.09 -0.36
CA THR A 129 -15.36 -1.17 1.09
C THR A 129 -14.97 0.12 1.80
N LEU A 130 -14.07 0.91 1.22
CA LEU A 130 -13.78 2.26 1.71
C LEU A 130 -14.98 3.18 1.51
N GLU A 131 -15.57 3.22 0.32
CA GLU A 131 -16.76 4.03 0.00
C GLU A 131 -17.99 3.67 0.86
N GLU A 132 -18.11 2.42 1.31
CA GLU A 132 -19.15 2.00 2.26
C GLU A 132 -18.86 2.47 3.70
N TYR A 133 -17.59 2.68 4.04
CA TYR A 133 -17.16 3.01 5.40
C TYR A 133 -17.23 4.52 5.72
N VAL A 134 -16.96 5.38 4.72
CA VAL A 134 -17.10 6.85 4.81
C VAL A 134 -18.51 7.32 4.48
#